data_AF-G4LWL4-F1
#
_entry.id   AF-G4LWL4-F1
#
_cell.length_a   1.000
_cell.length_b   1.000
_cell.length_c   1.000
_cell.angle_alpha   90.00
_cell.angle_beta   90.00
_cell.angle_gamma   90.00
#
_symmetry.space_group_name_H-M   'P 1'
#
loop_
_entity.id
_entity.type
_entity.pdbx_description
1 polymer ?
#
loop_
_entity_poly.entity_id
_entity_poly.type
_entity_poly.pdbx_seq_one_letter_code
_entity_poly.pdbx_strand_id
1 'polypeptide(L)'
;MDNIIQDELQLLHEMFPGEFKVDFDSNQCTVTFLVTPGVGFNNSANKFIKFNLNLKFTPKYPRESPTISVECVHGLKEKDIAKLLSLLKDLTLERNGDPVIFDVVDFCREFISSNIPTVECAICLNYFRNESDVYCTTNFHYFHTYCIGEYMNRRRVEYEEEINELKTRCPYTEFPSLEVPCPLCRAEFLPFSEDLVNLVHSQKNTKNSDSLKLG
;
A
#
# COMPACT_ATOMS: atom_id res chain seq x y z
N MET A 1 21.30 -16.91 -23.46
CA MET A 1 20.77 -15.56 -23.19
C MET A 1 21.80 -14.58 -23.73
N ASP A 2 21.35 -13.53 -24.42
CA ASP A 2 22.24 -12.45 -24.83
C ASP A 2 22.84 -11.78 -23.59
N ASN A 3 24.13 -11.42 -23.64
CA ASN A 3 24.86 -10.83 -22.50
C ASN A 3 24.11 -9.64 -21.89
N ILE A 4 23.42 -8.85 -22.72
CA ILE A 4 22.64 -7.67 -22.32
C ILE A 4 21.57 -8.01 -21.28
N ILE A 5 20.79 -9.07 -21.51
CA ILE A 5 19.72 -9.47 -20.57
C ILE A 5 20.34 -9.94 -19.25
N GLN A 6 21.46 -10.68 -19.32
CA GLN A 6 22.14 -11.14 -18.12
C GLN A 6 22.69 -9.97 -17.30
N ASP A 7 23.26 -8.97 -17.96
CA ASP A 7 23.80 -7.77 -17.32
C ASP A 7 22.70 -6.97 -16.60
N GLU A 8 21.53 -6.76 -17.24
CA GLU A 8 20.40 -6.07 -16.59
C GLU A 8 19.80 -6.87 -15.43
N LEU A 9 19.65 -8.19 -15.58
CA LEU A 9 19.15 -9.03 -14.50
C LEU A 9 20.14 -9.10 -13.33
N GLN A 10 21.44 -9.08 -13.61
CA GLN A 10 22.46 -9.00 -12.58
C GLN A 10 22.39 -7.66 -11.84
N LEU A 11 22.27 -6.55 -12.56
CA LEU A 11 22.09 -5.22 -11.95
C LEU A 11 20.86 -5.18 -11.04
N LEU A 12 19.72 -5.71 -11.51
CA LEU A 12 18.51 -5.82 -10.70
C LEU A 12 18.73 -6.67 -9.44
N HIS A 13 19.48 -7.77 -9.55
CA HIS A 13 19.79 -8.65 -8.41
C HIS A 13 20.65 -7.94 -7.36
N GLU A 14 21.63 -7.17 -7.80
CA GLU A 14 22.53 -6.41 -6.93
C GLU A 14 21.80 -5.25 -6.25
N MET A 15 20.91 -4.56 -6.97
CA MET A 15 20.21 -3.39 -6.44
C MET A 15 18.97 -3.74 -5.61
N PHE A 16 18.26 -4.82 -5.97
CA PHE A 16 16.98 -5.20 -5.37
C PHE A 16 16.93 -6.71 -5.05
N PRO A 17 17.76 -7.18 -4.11
CA PRO A 17 17.88 -8.61 -3.83
C PRO A 17 16.54 -9.20 -3.37
N GLY A 18 16.08 -10.23 -4.09
CA GLY A 18 14.86 -10.96 -3.76
C GLY A 18 13.54 -10.26 -4.11
N GLU A 19 13.57 -9.08 -4.76
CA GLU A 19 12.36 -8.36 -5.14
C GLU A 19 11.78 -8.80 -6.50
N PHE A 20 12.47 -9.64 -7.26
CA PHE A 20 11.98 -10.13 -8.55
C PHE A 20 12.17 -11.62 -8.78
N LYS A 21 11.40 -12.12 -9.75
CA LYS A 21 11.48 -13.48 -10.28
C LYS A 21 11.59 -13.41 -11.79
N VAL A 22 12.29 -14.38 -12.36
CA VAL A 22 12.42 -14.52 -13.81
C VAL A 22 11.88 -15.88 -14.21
N ASP A 23 10.97 -15.88 -15.17
CA ASP A 23 10.44 -17.08 -15.81
C ASP A 23 10.87 -17.11 -17.27
N PHE A 24 11.43 -18.24 -17.70
CA PHE A 24 11.88 -18.44 -19.06
C PHE A 24 11.02 -19.53 -19.71
N ASP A 25 10.19 -19.13 -20.66
CA ASP A 25 9.57 -20.04 -21.63
C ASP A 25 10.39 -20.04 -22.93
N SER A 26 10.20 -21.09 -23.72
CA SER A 26 10.79 -21.40 -25.02
C SER A 26 11.09 -20.19 -25.91
N ASN A 27 10.20 -19.19 -25.93
CA ASN A 27 10.30 -18.00 -26.79
C ASN A 27 10.08 -16.67 -26.05
N GLN A 28 9.95 -16.68 -24.72
CA GLN A 28 9.61 -15.49 -23.94
C GLN A 28 10.25 -15.52 -22.56
N CYS A 29 10.84 -14.40 -22.17
CA CYS A 29 11.27 -14.15 -20.80
C CYS A 29 10.25 -13.22 -20.13
N THR A 30 9.86 -13.56 -18.90
CA THR A 30 9.03 -12.72 -18.05
C THR A 30 9.80 -12.37 -16.78
N VAL A 31 10.02 -11.08 -16.55
CA VAL A 31 10.52 -10.56 -15.28
C VAL A 31 9.33 -10.02 -14.50
N THR A 32 9.06 -10.60 -13.33
CA THR A 32 8.05 -10.10 -12.39
C THR A 32 8.76 -9.46 -11.22
N PHE A 33 8.62 -8.15 -11.08
CA PHE A 33 9.23 -7.34 -10.02
C PHE A 33 8.15 -6.86 -9.04
N LEU A 34 8.35 -7.07 -7.74
CA LEU A 34 7.49 -6.52 -6.69
C LEU A 34 7.87 -5.06 -6.42
N VAL A 35 7.17 -4.13 -7.04
CA VAL A 35 7.41 -2.70 -6.85
C VAL A 35 6.90 -2.28 -5.48
N THR A 36 7.78 -1.69 -4.69
CA THR A 36 7.46 -1.04 -3.43
C THR A 36 8.16 0.31 -3.36
N PRO A 37 7.61 1.29 -2.61
CA PRO A 37 8.26 2.59 -2.41
C PRO A 37 9.66 2.40 -1.87
N GLY A 38 10.60 3.22 -2.36
CA GLY A 38 11.97 3.16 -1.88
C GLY A 38 12.03 3.36 -0.38
N VAL A 39 12.70 2.46 0.33
CA VAL A 39 13.00 2.63 1.76
C VAL A 39 14.27 3.48 1.87
N GLY A 40 14.11 4.79 1.98
CA GLY A 40 15.22 5.63 2.45
C GLY A 40 15.57 5.28 3.90
N PHE A 41 16.76 5.69 4.37
CA PHE A 41 17.19 5.56 5.78
C PHE A 41 16.19 6.12 6.80
N ASN A 42 15.27 6.99 6.35
CA ASN A 42 14.28 7.68 7.17
C ASN A 42 12.82 7.26 6.89
N ASN A 43 12.58 6.20 6.09
CA ASN A 43 11.24 5.86 5.65
C ASN A 43 10.53 4.92 6.62
N SER A 44 9.20 5.06 6.70
CA SER A 44 8.39 4.22 7.56
C SER A 44 8.52 2.73 7.15
N ALA A 45 8.44 1.82 8.13
CA ALA A 45 8.46 0.38 7.84
C ALA A 45 7.25 -0.07 6.97
N ASN A 46 6.26 0.80 6.80
CA ASN A 46 5.00 0.47 6.17
C ASN A 46 5.06 0.75 4.67
N LYS A 47 4.91 -0.29 3.84
CA LYS A 47 4.80 -0.18 2.39
C LYS A 47 3.31 -0.14 2.00
N PHE A 48 2.73 1.06 1.89
CA PHE A 48 1.29 1.22 1.66
C PHE A 48 0.89 1.00 0.21
N ILE A 49 1.79 1.29 -0.72
CA ILE A 49 1.59 1.07 -2.14
C ILE A 49 2.46 -0.11 -2.57
N LYS A 50 1.91 -1.02 -3.37
CA LYS A 50 2.70 -2.07 -4.01
C LYS A 50 1.99 -2.62 -5.25
N PHE A 51 2.74 -3.15 -6.18
CA PHE A 51 2.21 -3.89 -7.33
C PHE A 51 3.27 -4.81 -7.93
N ASN A 52 2.83 -5.81 -8.67
CA ASN A 52 3.72 -6.63 -9.50
C ASN A 52 3.86 -5.95 -10.86
N LEU A 53 5.07 -5.56 -11.21
CA LEU A 53 5.45 -5.12 -12.54
C LEU A 53 5.88 -6.36 -13.34
N ASN A 54 5.22 -6.61 -14.46
CA ASN A 54 5.54 -7.71 -15.37
C ASN A 54 6.14 -7.14 -16.65
N LEU A 55 7.36 -7.56 -16.96
CA LEU A 55 8.09 -7.22 -18.18
C LEU A 55 8.25 -8.48 -19.01
N LYS A 56 7.52 -8.57 -20.12
CA LYS A 56 7.55 -9.71 -21.03
C LYS A 56 8.30 -9.34 -22.29
N PHE A 57 9.34 -10.09 -22.65
CA PHE A 57 10.14 -9.80 -23.83
C PHE A 57 10.60 -11.07 -24.54
N THR A 58 10.82 -10.93 -25.84
CA THR A 58 11.34 -11.99 -26.70
C THR A 58 12.88 -11.92 -26.77
N PRO A 59 13.56 -12.92 -27.34
CA PRO A 59 14.99 -12.83 -27.64
C PRO A 59 15.39 -11.69 -28.59
N LYS A 60 14.44 -10.92 -29.14
CA LYS A 60 14.75 -9.72 -29.95
C LYS A 60 15.07 -8.50 -29.09
N TYR A 61 14.76 -8.54 -27.80
CA TYR A 61 15.13 -7.49 -26.86
C TYR A 61 16.65 -7.24 -26.86
N PRO A 62 17.14 -5.99 -26.83
CA PRO A 62 16.38 -4.74 -26.67
C PRO A 62 15.82 -4.12 -27.96
N ARG A 63 16.00 -4.75 -29.13
CA ARG A 63 15.48 -4.21 -30.41
C ARG A 63 13.95 -4.12 -30.43
N GLU A 64 13.30 -4.97 -29.65
CA GLU A 64 11.87 -4.92 -29.35
C GLU A 64 11.70 -4.61 -27.86
N SER A 65 10.98 -3.54 -27.55
CA SER A 65 10.68 -3.15 -26.17
C SER A 65 9.86 -4.23 -25.45
N PRO A 66 10.01 -4.36 -24.12
CA PRO A 66 9.20 -5.30 -23.36
C PRO A 66 7.72 -4.89 -23.38
N THR A 67 6.84 -5.87 -23.38
CA THR A 67 5.42 -5.65 -23.04
C THR A 67 5.32 -5.49 -21.53
N ILE A 68 4.80 -4.33 -21.10
CA ILE A 68 4.67 -3.94 -19.70
C ILE A 68 3.23 -4.16 -19.24
N SER A 69 3.04 -4.83 -18.12
CA SER A 69 1.78 -4.83 -17.38
C SER A 69 2.00 -4.69 -15.88
N VAL A 70 0.96 -4.26 -15.17
CA VAL A 70 0.96 -4.21 -13.70
C VAL A 70 -0.22 -5.00 -13.14
N GLU A 71 0.04 -5.77 -12.08
CA GLU A 71 -0.92 -6.68 -11.46
C GLU A 71 -0.84 -6.59 -9.95
N CYS A 72 -1.84 -7.14 -9.24
CA CYS A 72 -1.92 -7.12 -7.77
C CYS A 72 -1.67 -5.72 -7.18
N VAL A 73 -2.28 -4.70 -7.79
CA VAL A 73 -2.05 -3.31 -7.43
C VAL A 73 -2.81 -2.95 -6.16
N HIS A 74 -2.09 -2.40 -5.19
CA HIS A 74 -2.63 -1.91 -3.93
C HIS A 74 -2.24 -0.44 -3.74
N GLY A 75 -3.21 0.39 -3.36
CA GLY A 75 -3.00 1.80 -3.00
C GLY A 75 -3.04 2.78 -4.15
N LEU A 76 -3.14 2.33 -5.41
CA LEU A 76 -3.32 3.18 -6.58
C LEU A 76 -4.73 3.05 -7.15
N LYS A 77 -5.31 4.18 -7.56
CA LYS A 77 -6.54 4.21 -8.35
C LYS A 77 -6.27 3.87 -9.81
N GLU A 78 -7.31 3.43 -10.51
CA GLU A 78 -7.29 3.13 -11.95
C GLU A 78 -6.70 4.28 -12.79
N LYS A 79 -7.03 5.54 -12.47
CA LYS A 79 -6.48 6.71 -13.17
C LYS A 79 -4.96 6.84 -13.02
N ASP A 80 -4.42 6.49 -11.86
CA ASP A 80 -2.98 6.58 -11.56
C ASP A 80 -2.23 5.39 -12.16
N ILE A 81 -2.87 4.22 -12.19
CA ILE A 81 -2.38 3.04 -12.93
C ILE A 81 -2.31 3.34 -14.44
N ALA A 82 -3.37 3.93 -15.01
CA ALA A 82 -3.38 4.31 -16.42
C ALA A 82 -2.31 5.37 -16.73
N LYS A 83 -2.11 6.33 -15.83
CA LYS A 83 -1.04 7.33 -15.94
C LYS A 83 0.35 6.67 -15.90
N LEU A 84 0.59 5.75 -14.96
CA LEU A 84 1.85 5.00 -14.88
C LEU A 84 2.13 4.24 -16.18
N LEU A 85 1.17 3.46 -16.67
CA LEU A 85 1.32 2.69 -17.91
C LEU A 85 1.56 3.59 -19.14
N SER A 86 0.93 4.76 -19.20
CA SER A 86 1.19 5.75 -20.26
C SER A 86 2.63 6.26 -20.20
N LEU A 87 3.13 6.63 -19.02
CA LEU A 87 4.48 7.15 -18.86
C LEU A 87 5.55 6.09 -19.14
N LEU A 88 5.30 4.84 -18.74
CA LEU A 88 6.18 3.71 -19.07
C LEU A 88 6.23 3.44 -20.57
N LYS A 89 5.09 3.57 -21.26
CA LYS A 89 5.04 3.47 -22.72
C LYS A 89 5.91 4.55 -23.36
N ASP A 90 5.77 5.80 -22.92
CA ASP A 90 6.59 6.92 -23.42
C ASP A 90 8.09 6.66 -23.18
N LEU A 91 8.47 6.21 -21.97
CA LEU A 91 9.84 5.82 -21.63
C LEU A 91 10.39 4.74 -22.57
N THR A 92 9.62 3.67 -22.82
CA THR A 92 10.06 2.59 -23.74
C THR A 92 10.14 3.01 -25.20
N LEU A 93 9.35 4.00 -25.63
CA LEU A 93 9.41 4.57 -26.97
C LEU A 93 10.64 5.46 -27.15
N GLU A 94 10.96 6.28 -26.14
CA GLU A 94 12.15 7.14 -26.14
C GLU A 94 13.45 6.33 -26.13
N ARG A 95 13.42 5.15 -25.51
CA ARG A 95 14.56 4.23 -25.34
C ARG A 95 14.44 2.99 -26.23
N ASN A 96 13.71 3.09 -27.34
CA ASN A 96 13.53 1.96 -28.24
C ASN A 96 14.87 1.48 -28.82
N GLY A 97 15.17 0.18 -28.69
CA GLY A 97 16.45 -0.39 -29.07
C GLY A 97 17.49 -0.44 -27.95
N ASP A 98 17.24 0.24 -26.82
CA ASP A 98 18.10 0.22 -25.64
C ASP A 98 17.58 -0.77 -24.59
N PRO A 99 18.47 -1.29 -23.72
CA PRO A 99 18.06 -1.98 -22.51
C PRO A 99 17.34 -1.00 -21.55
N VAL A 100 16.15 -1.38 -21.06
CA VAL A 100 15.23 -0.53 -20.29
C VAL A 100 14.63 -1.20 -19.05
N ILE A 101 14.97 -2.46 -18.75
CA ILE A 101 14.36 -3.19 -17.62
C ILE A 101 14.63 -2.45 -16.31
N PHE A 102 15.88 -2.04 -16.09
CA PHE A 102 16.25 -1.28 -14.90
C PHE A 102 15.54 0.08 -14.84
N ASP A 103 15.55 0.84 -15.94
CA ASP A 103 14.93 2.16 -16.04
C ASP A 103 13.43 2.10 -15.73
N VAL A 104 12.73 1.06 -16.22
CA VAL A 104 11.30 0.85 -15.95
C VAL A 104 11.05 0.52 -14.47
N VAL A 105 11.88 -0.32 -13.86
CA VAL A 105 11.78 -0.65 -12.42
C VAL A 105 12.01 0.61 -11.57
N ASP A 106 13.07 1.35 -11.85
CA ASP A 106 13.42 2.57 -11.12
C ASP A 106 12.31 3.63 -11.25
N PHE A 107 11.81 3.85 -12.46
CA PHE A 107 10.69 4.75 -12.72
C PHE A 107 9.45 4.36 -11.92
N CYS A 108 9.11 3.07 -11.87
CA CYS A 108 7.96 2.59 -11.10
C CYS A 108 8.10 2.87 -9.60
N ARG A 109 9.31 2.71 -9.05
CA ARG A 109 9.58 2.97 -7.62
C ARG A 109 9.53 4.46 -7.31
N GLU A 110 10.05 5.29 -8.21
CA GLU A 110 9.98 6.75 -8.08
C GLU A 110 8.53 7.25 -8.19
N PHE A 111 7.73 6.68 -9.09
CA PHE A 111 6.33 7.04 -9.26
C PHE A 111 5.50 6.90 -7.96
N ILE A 112 5.87 5.95 -7.10
CA ILE A 112 5.19 5.68 -5.83
C ILE A 112 6.03 6.09 -4.60
N SER A 113 7.08 6.89 -4.78
CA SER A 113 8.06 7.22 -3.74
C SER A 113 7.46 7.95 -2.53
N SER A 114 6.37 8.69 -2.73
CA SER A 114 5.63 9.36 -1.65
C SER A 114 5.01 8.38 -0.65
N ASN A 115 4.78 7.13 -1.04
CA ASN A 115 4.12 6.09 -0.25
C ASN A 115 2.71 6.51 0.28
N ILE A 116 2.06 7.50 -0.35
CA ILE A 116 0.72 7.94 0.03
C ILE A 116 -0.30 7.32 -0.93
N PRO A 117 -1.19 6.43 -0.47
CA PRO A 117 -2.21 5.82 -1.33
C PRO A 117 -3.09 6.87 -2.00
N THR A 118 -3.37 6.69 -3.29
CA THR A 118 -4.26 7.57 -4.05
C THR A 118 -5.73 7.14 -3.96
N VAL A 119 -6.00 5.99 -3.35
CA VAL A 119 -7.36 5.57 -2.95
C VAL A 119 -7.87 6.38 -1.76
N GLU A 120 -9.18 6.40 -1.56
CA GLU A 120 -9.78 7.08 -0.42
C GLU A 120 -9.78 6.23 0.85
N CYS A 121 -9.83 6.90 2.00
CA CYS A 121 -10.21 6.28 3.25
C CYS A 121 -11.62 5.66 3.15
N ALA A 122 -11.76 4.39 3.47
CA ALA A 122 -13.03 3.68 3.30
C ALA A 122 -14.14 4.12 4.29
N ILE A 123 -13.79 4.89 5.34
CA ILE A 123 -14.75 5.42 6.31
C ILE A 123 -15.27 6.80 5.90
N CYS A 124 -14.37 7.75 5.60
CA CYS A 124 -14.76 9.14 5.33
C CYS A 124 -14.75 9.53 3.85
N LEU A 125 -14.28 8.64 2.98
CA LEU A 125 -14.18 8.83 1.52
C LEU A 125 -13.32 10.03 1.10
N ASN A 126 -12.41 10.50 1.95
CA ASN A 126 -11.43 11.53 1.63
C ASN A 126 -10.05 10.91 1.37
N TYR A 127 -9.24 11.61 0.58
CA TYR A 127 -7.86 11.24 0.29
C TYR A 127 -6.92 11.44 1.48
N PHE A 128 -5.81 10.69 1.45
CA PHE A 128 -4.69 10.87 2.37
C PHE A 128 -3.83 12.06 1.94
N ARG A 129 -3.37 12.84 2.91
CA ARG A 129 -2.48 13.99 2.66
C ARG A 129 -1.04 13.73 3.10
N ASN A 130 -0.88 12.94 4.17
CA ASN A 130 0.41 12.56 4.71
C ASN A 130 0.45 11.04 4.93
N GLU A 131 1.63 10.46 4.82
CA GLU A 131 1.89 9.05 5.10
C GLU A 131 1.53 8.68 6.56
N SER A 132 1.78 9.58 7.51
CA SER A 132 1.45 9.40 8.93
C SER A 132 -0.04 9.26 9.23
N ASP A 133 -0.89 9.71 8.31
CA ASP A 133 -2.34 9.67 8.47
C ASP A 133 -2.92 8.36 7.92
N VAL A 134 -2.12 7.49 7.32
CA VAL A 134 -2.55 6.24 6.70
C VAL A 134 -2.51 5.10 7.72
N TYR A 135 -3.64 4.43 7.89
CA TYR A 135 -3.72 3.10 8.47
C TYR A 135 -4.09 2.10 7.37
N CYS A 136 -3.29 1.05 7.21
CA CYS A 136 -3.47 0.02 6.20
C CYS A 136 -3.56 -1.35 6.86
N THR A 137 -4.59 -2.11 6.53
CA THR A 137 -4.76 -3.49 7.03
C THR A 137 -3.92 -4.49 6.22
N THR A 138 -3.81 -5.75 6.67
CA THR A 138 -3.06 -6.76 5.91
C THR A 138 -3.71 -7.09 4.56
N ASN A 139 -5.02 -6.85 4.45
CA ASN A 139 -5.78 -6.98 3.21
C ASN A 139 -5.78 -5.71 2.34
N PHE A 140 -4.92 -4.72 2.64
CA PHE A 140 -4.81 -3.46 1.89
C PHE A 140 -6.13 -2.66 1.87
N HIS A 141 -6.82 -2.61 3.01
CA HIS A 141 -7.88 -1.63 3.24
C HIS A 141 -7.30 -0.39 3.92
N TYR A 142 -7.65 0.79 3.40
CA TYR A 142 -7.03 2.06 3.80
C TYR A 142 -8.01 2.92 4.59
N PHE A 143 -7.55 3.45 5.72
CA PHE A 143 -8.31 4.31 6.61
C PHE A 143 -7.43 5.43 7.12
N HIS A 144 -8.00 6.61 7.43
CA HIS A 144 -7.23 7.57 8.22
C HIS A 144 -6.99 7.00 9.61
N THR A 145 -5.81 7.23 10.19
CA THR A 145 -5.50 6.88 11.59
C THR A 145 -6.56 7.42 12.56
N TYR A 146 -7.02 8.65 12.34
CA TYR A 146 -8.15 9.23 13.07
C TYR A 146 -9.46 8.45 12.88
N CYS A 147 -9.81 8.10 11.63
CA CYS A 147 -11.09 7.44 11.33
C CYS A 147 -11.14 6.03 11.92
N ILE A 148 -10.04 5.29 11.84
CA ILE A 148 -9.97 3.96 12.43
C ILE A 148 -9.90 4.02 13.96
N GLY A 149 -9.26 5.06 14.53
CA GLY A 149 -9.28 5.32 15.97
C GLY A 149 -10.69 5.57 16.50
N GLU A 150 -11.50 6.40 15.83
CA GLU A 150 -12.91 6.60 16.19
C GLU A 150 -13.72 5.31 16.10
N TYR A 151 -13.44 4.48 15.09
CA TYR A 151 -14.08 3.17 14.95
C TYR A 151 -13.72 2.24 16.11
N MET A 152 -12.43 2.13 16.45
CA MET A 152 -11.93 1.34 17.58
C MET A 152 -12.54 1.80 18.89
N ASN A 153 -12.60 3.12 19.14
CA ASN A 153 -13.19 3.67 20.35
C ASN A 153 -14.67 3.30 20.49
N ARG A 154 -15.45 3.42 19.40
CA ARG A 154 -16.86 3.02 19.40
C ARG A 154 -17.03 1.51 19.65
N ARG A 155 -16.22 0.66 19.02
CA ARG A 155 -16.22 -0.79 19.29
C ARG A 155 -15.90 -1.09 20.75
N ARG A 156 -14.95 -0.38 21.35
CA ARG A 156 -14.63 -0.52 22.78
C ARG A 156 -15.82 -0.19 23.67
N VAL A 157 -16.50 0.94 23.42
CA VAL A 157 -17.67 1.37 24.20
C VAL A 157 -18.81 0.35 24.10
N GLU A 158 -19.15 -0.08 22.88
CA GLU A 158 -20.21 -1.08 22.68
C GLU A 158 -19.86 -2.41 23.35
N TYR A 159 -18.62 -2.86 23.25
CA TYR A 159 -18.14 -4.05 23.96
C TYR A 159 -18.24 -3.90 25.49
N GLU A 160 -17.86 -2.76 26.05
CA GLU A 160 -17.98 -2.50 27.48
C GLU A 160 -19.45 -2.53 27.95
N GLU A 161 -20.38 -1.99 27.15
CA GLU A 161 -21.82 -2.08 27.40
C GLU A 161 -22.31 -3.54 27.38
N GLU A 162 -21.96 -4.30 26.34
CA GLU A 162 -22.29 -5.73 26.22
C GLU A 162 -21.76 -6.56 27.40
N ILE A 163 -20.49 -6.35 27.78
CA ILE A 163 -19.87 -7.05 28.91
C ILE A 163 -20.54 -6.67 30.24
N ASN A 164 -20.90 -5.40 30.44
CA ASN A 164 -21.59 -4.98 31.65
C ASN A 164 -22.98 -5.63 31.76
N GLU A 165 -23.75 -5.67 30.67
CA GLU A 165 -25.03 -6.37 30.64
C GLU A 165 -24.87 -7.87 30.92
N LEU A 166 -23.88 -8.53 30.31
CA LEU A 166 -23.66 -9.96 30.51
C LEU A 166 -23.18 -10.28 31.94
N LYS A 167 -22.31 -9.45 32.53
CA LYS A 167 -21.88 -9.60 33.94
C LYS A 167 -23.04 -9.53 34.92
N THR A 168 -24.04 -8.69 34.66
CA THR A 168 -25.24 -8.62 35.53
C THR A 168 -26.08 -9.90 35.47
N ARG A 169 -26.12 -10.58 34.31
CA ARG A 169 -26.91 -11.81 34.10
C ARG A 169 -26.15 -13.08 34.47
N CYS A 170 -24.84 -13.12 34.23
CA CYS A 170 -23.99 -14.28 34.43
C CYS A 170 -22.61 -13.88 34.99
N PRO A 171 -22.47 -13.65 36.31
CA PRO A 171 -21.25 -13.13 36.93
C PRO A 171 -20.02 -14.05 36.82
N TYR A 172 -20.24 -15.36 36.60
CA TYR A 172 -19.20 -16.39 36.59
C TYR A 172 -18.77 -16.80 35.18
N THR A 173 -19.26 -16.13 34.15
CA THR A 173 -18.94 -16.44 32.75
C THR A 173 -17.63 -15.77 32.35
N GLU A 174 -16.76 -16.50 31.66
CA GLU A 174 -15.61 -15.92 30.97
C GLU A 174 -16.09 -15.15 29.73
N PHE A 175 -15.63 -13.92 29.58
CA PHE A 175 -16.04 -13.03 28.50
C PHE A 175 -15.04 -13.06 27.35
N PRO A 176 -15.50 -13.04 26.09
CA PRO A 176 -14.61 -12.94 24.94
C PRO A 176 -13.83 -11.63 25.01
N SER A 177 -12.61 -11.59 24.46
CA SER A 177 -11.85 -10.35 24.32
C SER A 177 -12.50 -9.40 23.30
N LEU A 178 -12.22 -8.11 23.41
CA LEU A 178 -12.63 -7.12 22.41
C LEU A 178 -12.10 -7.49 21.02
N GLU A 179 -13.01 -7.73 20.09
CA GLU A 179 -12.70 -7.95 18.68
C GLU A 179 -13.01 -6.69 17.86
N VAL A 180 -12.07 -6.29 17.00
CA VAL A 180 -12.23 -5.14 16.10
C VAL A 180 -12.24 -5.64 14.66
N PRO A 181 -13.37 -6.05 14.08
CA PRO A 181 -13.40 -6.46 12.69
C PRO A 181 -13.09 -5.27 11.77
N CYS A 182 -12.41 -5.52 10.65
CA CYS A 182 -12.19 -4.50 9.63
C CYS A 182 -13.53 -3.89 9.19
N PRO A 183 -13.68 -2.54 9.23
CA PRO A 183 -14.93 -1.89 8.83
C PRO A 183 -15.37 -2.20 7.40
N LEU A 184 -14.41 -2.52 6.52
CA LEU A 184 -14.64 -2.76 5.10
C LEU A 184 -14.97 -4.24 4.81
N CYS A 185 -14.08 -5.19 5.16
CA CYS A 185 -14.29 -6.60 4.80
C CYS A 185 -14.88 -7.47 5.92
N ARG A 186 -14.77 -7.04 7.19
CA ARG A 186 -15.13 -7.81 8.40
C ARG A 186 -14.47 -9.19 8.57
N ALA A 187 -13.62 -9.61 7.64
CA ALA A 187 -12.94 -10.90 7.65
C ALA A 187 -11.61 -10.88 8.44
N GLU A 188 -11.02 -9.69 8.59
CA GLU A 188 -9.79 -9.47 9.35
C GLU A 188 -10.12 -8.80 10.68
N PHE A 189 -9.53 -9.30 11.77
CA PHE A 189 -9.58 -8.65 13.07
C PHE A 189 -8.34 -7.76 13.25
N LEU A 190 -8.59 -6.48 13.47
CA LEU A 190 -7.55 -5.47 13.63
C LEU A 190 -7.02 -5.49 15.06
N PRO A 191 -5.70 -5.33 15.26
CA PRO A 191 -5.16 -5.13 16.59
C PRO A 191 -5.69 -3.83 17.18
N PHE A 192 -6.27 -3.93 18.37
CA PHE A 192 -6.72 -2.76 19.12
C PHE A 192 -5.54 -1.84 19.44
N SER A 193 -5.67 -0.53 19.21
CA SER A 193 -4.61 0.45 19.46
C SER A 193 -5.11 1.62 20.29
N GLU A 194 -4.58 1.74 21.50
CA GLU A 194 -4.88 2.86 22.39
C GLU A 194 -4.36 4.19 21.82
N ASP A 195 -3.21 4.17 21.14
CA ASP A 195 -2.64 5.36 20.50
C ASP A 195 -3.56 5.93 19.41
N LEU A 196 -4.15 5.06 18.58
CA LEU A 196 -5.10 5.49 17.55
C LEU A 196 -6.36 6.09 18.17
N VAL A 197 -6.84 5.55 19.29
CA VAL A 197 -7.97 6.12 20.01
C VAL A 197 -7.60 7.47 20.64
N ASN A 198 -6.42 7.60 21.23
CA ASN A 198 -5.95 8.85 21.84
C ASN A 198 -5.74 9.99 20.83
N LEU A 199 -5.36 9.67 19.58
CA LEU A 199 -5.29 10.65 18.48
C LEU A 199 -6.62 11.35 18.21
N VAL A 200 -7.75 10.66 18.45
CA VAL A 200 -9.07 11.27 18.34
C VAL A 200 -9.26 12.36 19.39
N HIS A 201 -8.92 12.05 20.64
CA HIS A 201 -9.14 12.95 21.77
C HIS A 201 -8.31 14.23 21.66
N SER A 202 -7.07 14.12 21.17
CA SER A 202 -6.21 15.28 20.95
C SER A 202 -6.74 16.23 19.87
N GLN A 203 -7.26 15.70 18.75
CA GLN A 203 -7.84 16.53 17.68
C GLN A 203 -9.20 17.15 18.02
N LYS A 204 -9.99 16.52 18.90
CA LYS A 204 -11.24 17.12 19.42
C LYS A 204 -10.93 18.32 20.33
N ASN A 205 -9.89 18.21 21.16
CA ASN A 205 -9.49 19.29 22.06
C ASN A 205 -8.94 20.52 21.32
N THR A 206 -8.18 20.33 20.23
CA THR A 206 -7.67 21.46 19.42
C THR A 206 -8.78 22.21 18.69
N LYS A 207 -9.75 21.49 18.08
CA LYS A 207 -10.91 22.12 17.44
C LYS A 207 -11.77 22.91 18.43
N ASN A 208 -11.95 22.41 19.65
CA ASN A 208 -12.67 23.14 20.70
C ASN A 208 -11.91 24.39 21.17
N SER A 209 -10.56 24.34 21.27
CA SER A 209 -9.77 25.52 21.65
C SER A 209 -9.72 26.60 20.56
N ASP A 210 -9.76 26.22 19.27
CA ASP A 210 -9.77 27.18 18.16
C ASP A 210 -11.15 27.84 18.02
N SER A 211 -12.23 27.11 18.33
CA SER A 211 -13.60 27.65 18.39
C SER A 211 -13.76 28.71 19.49
N LEU A 212 -13.00 28.59 20.58
CA LEU A 212 -13.03 29.53 21.71
C LEU A 212 -12.18 30.79 21.49
N LYS A 213 -11.34 30.85 20.45
CA LYS A 213 -10.51 32.02 20.13
C LYS A 213 -11.08 32.93 19.04
N LEU A 214 -12.28 32.62 18.53
CA LEU A 214 -12.98 33.40 17.50
C LEU A 214 -14.26 34.07 18.02
N GLY A 215 -14.44 34.15 19.34
CA GLY A 215 -15.45 34.99 19.99
C GLY A 215 -14.80 36.19 20.67
#